data_AF-A0A370III4-F1
#
_entry.id   AF-A0A370III4-F1
#
_cell.length_a   1.000
_cell.length_b   1.000
_cell.length_c   1.000
_cell.angle_alpha   90.00
_cell.angle_beta   90.00
_cell.angle_gamma   90.00
#
_symmetry.space_group_name_H-M   'P 1'
#
loop_
_entity.id
_entity.type
_entity.pdbx_description
1 polymer ?
#
loop_
_entity_poly.entity_id
_entity_poly.type
_entity_poly.pdbx_seq_one_letter_code
_entity_poly.pdbx_strand_id
1 'polypeptide(L)'
;MSVASIPALSGVAAAHFPDKLDIDIQPGNEENFIDVDDHESVSVVVHPSEFLDGDGERKTFDPTDEPVRYRFGPRFAVQDGEGARPRDEGEVTRVESDSGDDHEALVLRFPVGEAGFDGEEETGWLYWERDDGGKHGYAGFDSVRVYGTRASNSNLIELLKREFGAGDN
;
A
#
# COMPACT_ATOMS: atom_id res chain seq x y z
N MET A 1 51.52 -11.32 -0.11
CA MET A 1 50.23 -11.85 0.35
C MET A 1 49.22 -10.71 0.27
N SER A 2 48.20 -10.84 -0.58
CA SER A 2 47.19 -9.81 -0.77
C SER A 2 46.04 -10.08 0.20
N VAL A 3 45.75 -9.13 1.09
CA VAL A 3 44.58 -9.15 1.97
C VAL A 3 43.36 -8.76 1.12
N ALA A 4 42.42 -9.68 0.96
CA ALA A 4 41.13 -9.39 0.32
C ALA A 4 40.29 -8.52 1.26
N SER A 5 39.90 -7.33 0.80
CA SER A 5 38.94 -6.48 1.49
C SER A 5 37.55 -7.09 1.34
N ILE A 6 36.90 -7.41 2.47
CA ILE A 6 35.50 -7.85 2.50
C ILE A 6 34.64 -6.61 2.21
N PRO A 7 33.74 -6.62 1.21
CA PRO A 7 32.84 -5.50 0.99
C PRO A 7 31.91 -5.36 2.20
N ALA A 8 31.80 -4.13 2.71
CA ALA A 8 30.94 -3.80 3.84
C ALA A 8 29.48 -4.11 3.48
N LEU A 9 28.83 -4.92 4.32
CA LEU A 9 27.38 -5.10 4.31
C LEU A 9 26.75 -3.71 4.42
N SER A 10 26.12 -3.27 3.34
CA SER A 10 25.38 -2.01 3.29
C SER A 10 24.19 -2.16 4.22
N GLY A 11 24.25 -1.52 5.39
CA GLY A 11 23.10 -1.41 6.28
C GLY A 11 21.97 -0.78 5.47
N VAL A 12 20.82 -1.45 5.43
CA VAL A 12 19.61 -0.92 4.82
C VAL A 12 19.26 0.32 5.64
N ALA A 13 19.59 1.50 5.10
CA ALA A 13 19.05 2.72 5.65
C ALA A 13 17.54 2.59 5.47
N ALA A 14 16.82 2.37 6.58
CA ALA A 14 15.37 2.45 6.59
C ALA A 14 15.01 3.81 5.98
N ALA A 15 14.42 3.78 4.79
CA ALA A 15 14.04 4.99 4.10
C ALA A 15 13.03 5.75 4.97
N HIS A 16 13.28 7.03 5.20
CA HIS A 16 12.43 7.86 6.05
C HIS A 16 11.37 8.51 5.16
N PHE A 17 10.14 8.00 5.25
CA PHE A 17 8.98 8.54 4.56
C PHE A 17 8.12 9.30 5.57
N PRO A 18 8.18 10.65 5.61
CA PRO A 18 7.30 11.42 6.46
C PRO A 18 5.84 11.23 6.01
N ASP A 19 4.96 11.12 7.00
CA ASP A 19 3.52 10.96 6.84
C ASP A 19 2.89 12.29 6.41
N LYS A 20 2.70 12.44 5.09
CA LYS A 20 2.36 13.69 4.39
C LYS A 20 1.34 13.49 3.27
N LEU A 21 1.08 12.25 2.85
CA LEU A 21 0.03 11.96 1.89
C LEU A 21 -1.31 11.90 2.63
N ASP A 22 -2.32 12.51 2.04
CA ASP A 22 -3.70 12.36 2.47
C ASP A 22 -4.36 11.30 1.58
N ILE A 23 -4.86 10.22 2.19
CA ILE A 23 -5.36 9.05 1.44
C ILE A 23 -6.70 8.58 1.99
N ASP A 24 -7.48 7.96 1.12
CA ASP A 24 -8.73 7.28 1.47
C ASP A 24 -8.75 5.88 0.81
N ILE A 25 -8.82 4.84 1.64
CA ILE A 25 -8.86 3.45 1.17
C ILE A 25 -10.31 3.05 0.94
N GLN A 26 -10.65 2.54 -0.25
CA GLN A 26 -12.03 2.18 -0.61
C GLN A 26 -13.00 3.37 -0.46
N PRO A 27 -12.78 4.45 -1.22
CA PRO A 27 -13.54 5.68 -1.06
C PRO A 27 -15.05 5.46 -1.18
N GLY A 28 -15.81 6.13 -0.31
CA GLY A 28 -17.28 6.08 -0.28
C GLY A 28 -17.87 4.96 0.57
N ASN A 29 -17.04 4.16 1.26
CA ASN A 29 -17.51 3.22 2.26
C ASN A 29 -17.63 3.89 3.65
N GLU A 30 -18.58 3.43 4.46
CA GLU A 30 -18.70 3.87 5.86
C GLU A 30 -17.58 3.30 6.74
N GLU A 31 -17.12 2.09 6.42
CA GLU A 31 -15.96 1.45 7.02
C GLU A 31 -15.10 0.84 5.91
N ASN A 32 -13.81 1.14 5.92
CA ASN A 32 -12.87 0.68 4.91
C ASN A 32 -12.49 -0.77 5.19
N PHE A 33 -12.64 -1.64 4.18
CA PHE A 33 -12.29 -3.06 4.32
C PHE A 33 -11.66 -3.67 3.08
N ILE A 34 -10.83 -4.69 3.32
CA ILE A 34 -10.18 -5.49 2.28
C ILE A 34 -10.47 -6.95 2.58
N ASP A 35 -11.23 -7.62 1.72
CA ASP A 35 -11.34 -9.07 1.77
C ASP A 35 -10.26 -9.69 0.88
N VAL A 36 -9.26 -10.34 1.47
CA VAL A 36 -8.13 -10.91 0.70
C VAL A 36 -8.50 -12.12 -0.13
N ASP A 37 -9.64 -12.75 0.17
CA ASP A 37 -10.14 -13.93 -0.53
C ASP A 37 -11.10 -13.53 -1.67
N ASP A 38 -11.89 -12.46 -1.49
CA ASP A 38 -12.91 -12.02 -2.45
C ASP A 38 -12.51 -10.80 -3.31
N HIS A 39 -11.69 -9.87 -2.81
CA HIS A 39 -11.31 -8.67 -3.58
C HIS A 39 -10.12 -8.96 -4.51
N GLU A 40 -10.29 -8.69 -5.81
CA GLU A 40 -9.18 -8.72 -6.76
C GLU A 40 -8.27 -7.48 -6.66
N SER A 41 -8.84 -6.34 -6.25
CA SER A 41 -8.13 -5.07 -6.14
C SER A 41 -8.72 -4.16 -5.06
N VAL A 42 -7.89 -3.27 -4.52
CA VAL A 42 -8.27 -2.19 -3.60
C VAL A 42 -8.11 -0.86 -4.31
N SER A 43 -9.13 -0.01 -4.23
CA SER A 43 -9.03 1.38 -4.69
C SER A 43 -8.48 2.25 -3.56
N VAL A 44 -7.53 3.13 -3.85
CA VAL A 44 -7.00 4.12 -2.91
C VAL A 44 -7.02 5.48 -3.61
N VAL A 45 -7.64 6.47 -2.98
CA VAL A 45 -7.60 7.86 -3.42
C VAL A 45 -6.43 8.54 -2.74
N VAL A 46 -5.67 9.33 -3.50
CA VAL A 46 -4.66 10.24 -2.99
C VAL A 46 -5.17 11.65 -3.22
N HIS A 47 -5.34 12.41 -2.13
CA HIS A 47 -5.75 13.80 -2.18
C HIS A 47 -4.53 14.73 -2.23
N PRO A 48 -4.66 15.92 -2.84
CA PRO A 48 -3.68 16.98 -2.68
C PRO A 48 -3.53 17.33 -1.20
N SER A 49 -2.29 17.50 -0.74
CA SER A 49 -2.01 17.82 0.67
C SER A 49 -1.05 18.99 0.81
N GLU A 50 -1.23 19.79 1.86
CA GLU A 50 -0.31 20.85 2.25
C GLU A 50 0.35 20.54 3.58
N PHE A 51 1.65 20.76 3.68
CA PHE A 51 2.40 20.51 4.91
C PHE A 51 3.64 21.39 5.02
N LEU A 52 4.23 21.42 6.22
CA LEU A 52 5.55 22.00 6.43
C LEU A 52 6.63 20.95 6.19
N ASP A 53 7.67 21.33 5.45
CA ASP A 53 8.87 20.52 5.29
C ASP A 53 9.82 20.64 6.50
N GLY A 54 11.01 20.03 6.39
CA GLY A 54 12.01 20.03 7.47
C GLY A 54 12.58 21.43 7.79
N ASP A 55 12.45 22.39 6.88
CA ASP A 55 12.90 23.77 7.04
C ASP A 55 11.75 24.70 7.50
N GLY A 56 10.54 24.15 7.65
CA GLY A 56 9.35 24.90 8.04
C GLY A 56 8.71 25.67 6.89
N GLU A 57 9.08 25.36 5.63
CA GLU A 57 8.43 25.94 4.45
C GLU A 57 7.15 25.18 4.11
N ARG A 58 6.11 25.89 3.66
CA ARG A 58 4.89 25.25 3.15
C ARG A 58 5.19 24.59 1.80
N LYS A 59 4.88 23.30 1.71
CA LYS A 59 4.89 22.48 0.50
C LYS A 59 3.49 21.98 0.22
N THR A 60 3.21 21.82 -1.06
CA THR A 60 2.01 21.18 -1.57
C THR A 60 2.46 19.92 -2.30
N PHE A 61 1.80 18.80 -2.03
CA PHE A 61 1.90 17.59 -2.82
C PHE A 61 0.63 17.47 -3.65
N ASP A 62 0.75 17.53 -4.96
CA ASP A 62 -0.34 17.29 -5.89
C ASP A 62 -0.12 15.93 -6.57
N PRO A 63 -0.95 14.92 -6.29
CA PRO A 63 -0.75 13.58 -6.84
C PRO A 63 -0.94 13.52 -8.37
N THR A 64 -1.56 14.53 -8.98
CA THR A 64 -1.80 14.58 -10.44
C THR A 64 -0.59 15.09 -11.22
N ASP A 65 0.30 15.86 -10.57
CA ASP A 65 1.54 16.38 -11.16
C ASP A 65 2.74 15.45 -10.96
N GLU A 66 2.62 14.47 -10.04
CA GLU A 66 3.71 13.59 -9.64
C GLU A 66 3.70 12.25 -10.40
N PRO A 67 4.87 11.63 -10.65
CA PRO A 67 4.92 10.33 -11.29
C PRO A 67 4.32 9.24 -10.40
N VAL A 68 3.61 8.31 -11.03
CA VAL A 68 2.95 7.17 -10.37
C VAL A 68 3.98 6.15 -9.91
N ARG A 69 4.42 6.30 -8.65
CA ARG A 69 5.46 5.48 -8.00
C ARG A 69 5.02 5.04 -6.61
N TYR A 70 3.84 4.44 -6.55
CA TYR A 70 3.20 4.08 -5.29
C TYR A 70 3.38 2.61 -4.93
N ARG A 71 3.41 2.33 -3.63
CA ARG A 71 3.34 1.00 -3.03
C ARG A 71 2.29 0.98 -1.93
N PHE A 72 1.43 -0.03 -1.97
CA PHE A 72 0.35 -0.21 -1.00
C PHE A 72 0.47 -1.55 -0.27
N GLY A 73 0.26 -1.55 1.04
CA GLY A 73 0.30 -2.77 1.86
C GLY A 73 0.42 -2.51 3.36
N PRO A 74 0.71 -3.55 4.16
CA PRO A 74 1.08 -3.42 5.56
C PRO A 74 2.35 -2.58 5.72
N ARG A 75 2.46 -1.85 6.84
CA ARG A 75 3.58 -0.94 7.12
C ARG A 75 4.95 -1.56 6.87
N PHE A 76 5.18 -2.76 7.39
CA PHE A 76 6.49 -3.43 7.30
C PHE A 76 6.81 -3.85 5.87
N ALA A 77 5.82 -4.36 5.13
CA ALA A 77 6.00 -4.74 3.73
C ALA A 77 6.42 -3.54 2.88
N VAL A 78 5.67 -2.43 2.94
CA VAL A 78 5.99 -1.24 2.14
C VAL A 78 7.29 -0.56 2.58
N GLN A 79 7.64 -0.61 3.87
CA GLN A 79 8.90 -0.07 4.39
C GLN A 79 10.13 -0.84 3.87
N ASP A 80 10.00 -2.16 3.65
CA ASP A 80 11.04 -3.01 3.09
C ASP A 80 11.08 -2.98 1.54
N GLY A 81 10.25 -2.14 0.92
CA GLY A 81 10.15 -2.00 -0.53
C GLY A 81 9.27 -3.08 -1.20
N GLU A 82 8.54 -3.85 -0.41
CA GLU A 82 7.50 -4.78 -0.87
C GLU A 82 6.16 -4.03 -1.06
N GLY A 83 5.03 -4.76 -1.04
CA GLY A 83 3.70 -4.24 -1.29
C GLY A 83 3.36 -4.13 -2.79
N ALA A 84 2.08 -3.88 -3.04
CA ALA A 84 1.51 -3.84 -4.38
C ALA A 84 1.85 -2.52 -5.08
N ARG A 85 2.18 -2.59 -6.38
CA ARG A 85 2.18 -1.43 -7.27
C ARG A 85 0.78 -1.25 -7.89
N PRO A 86 0.39 -0.03 -8.28
CA PRO A 86 -0.91 0.17 -8.94
C PRO A 86 -0.91 -0.55 -10.30
N ARG A 87 -2.08 -1.05 -10.72
CA ARG A 87 -2.25 -1.78 -11.99
C ARG A 87 -2.01 -0.91 -13.23
N ASP A 88 -2.17 0.40 -13.10
CA ASP A 88 -2.09 1.40 -14.15
C ASP A 88 -1.68 2.76 -13.55
N GLU A 89 -1.68 3.81 -14.37
CA GLU A 89 -1.32 5.18 -13.97
C GLU A 89 -2.39 5.86 -13.10
N GLY A 90 -3.51 5.19 -12.82
CA GLY A 90 -4.62 5.76 -12.06
C GLY A 90 -5.57 6.60 -12.90
N GLU A 91 -6.59 7.09 -12.22
CA GLU A 91 -7.64 7.93 -12.80
C GLU A 91 -7.73 9.23 -11.99
N VAL A 92 -7.68 10.37 -12.69
CA VAL A 92 -7.93 11.66 -12.05
C VAL A 92 -9.44 11.85 -11.92
N THR A 93 -9.91 12.02 -10.69
CA THR A 93 -11.31 12.30 -10.38
C THR A 93 -11.45 13.65 -9.71
N ARG A 94 -12.61 14.29 -9.86
CA ARG A 94 -12.97 15.45 -9.04
C ARG A 94 -13.65 14.96 -7.77
N VAL A 95 -13.21 15.51 -6.65
CA VAL A 95 -13.79 15.24 -5.34
C VAL A 95 -14.35 16.54 -4.80
N GLU A 96 -15.63 16.52 -4.42
CA GLU A 96 -16.25 17.62 -3.70
C GLU A 96 -15.75 17.60 -2.26
N SER A 97 -15.13 18.70 -1.82
CA SER A 97 -14.76 18.87 -0.41
C SER A 97 -15.93 19.47 0.38
N ASP A 98 -15.99 19.21 1.69
CA ASP A 98 -16.94 19.88 2.61
C ASP A 98 -16.84 21.41 2.58
N SER A 99 -15.71 21.95 2.11
CA SER A 99 -15.48 23.40 1.98
C SER A 99 -16.10 24.00 0.72
N GLY A 100 -16.60 23.17 -0.21
CA GLY A 100 -17.24 23.59 -1.46
C GLY A 100 -16.28 23.94 -2.60
N ASP A 101 -14.97 23.78 -2.40
CA ASP A 101 -13.97 23.85 -3.46
C ASP A 101 -13.73 22.43 -3.99
N ASP A 102 -14.01 22.22 -5.27
CA ASP A 102 -13.69 20.97 -5.96
C ASP A 102 -12.16 20.87 -6.13
N HIS A 103 -11.59 19.70 -5.84
CA HIS A 103 -10.19 19.41 -6.16
C HIS A 103 -10.06 18.13 -6.96
N GLU A 104 -8.96 18.03 -7.70
CA GLU A 104 -8.61 16.82 -8.42
C GLU A 104 -7.83 15.89 -7.49
N ALA A 105 -8.17 14.60 -7.52
CA ALA A 105 -7.54 13.56 -6.73
C ALA A 105 -7.17 12.39 -7.65
N LEU A 106 -6.14 11.63 -7.29
CA LEU A 106 -5.69 10.48 -8.05
C LEU A 106 -6.25 9.19 -7.43
N VAL A 107 -7.00 8.42 -8.22
CA VAL A 107 -7.52 7.11 -7.82
C VAL A 107 -6.62 6.01 -8.38
N LEU A 108 -6.07 5.18 -7.50
CA LEU A 108 -5.18 4.08 -7.84
C LEU A 108 -5.82 2.74 -7.48
N ARG A 109 -5.61 1.72 -8.33
CA ARG A 109 -6.08 0.35 -8.06
C ARG A 109 -4.91 -0.58 -7.81
N PHE A 110 -4.86 -1.17 -6.63
CA PHE A 110 -3.80 -2.08 -6.19
C PHE A 110 -4.29 -3.53 -6.19
N PRO A 111 -3.55 -4.49 -6.78
CA PRO A 111 -3.88 -5.90 -6.68
C PRO A 111 -3.71 -6.39 -5.23
N VAL A 112 -4.80 -6.92 -4.65
CA VAL A 112 -4.84 -7.41 -3.26
C VAL A 112 -3.82 -8.54 -3.05
N GLY A 113 -3.69 -9.44 -4.03
CA GLY A 113 -2.73 -10.54 -4.01
C GLY A 113 -1.25 -10.11 -4.00
N GLU A 114 -0.92 -8.85 -4.24
CA GLU A 114 0.46 -8.36 -4.16
C GLU A 114 0.68 -7.41 -2.98
N ALA A 115 -0.40 -6.97 -2.33
CA ALA A 115 -0.34 -5.97 -1.27
C ALA A 115 0.28 -6.51 0.02
N GLY A 116 0.28 -7.84 0.20
CA GLY A 116 0.96 -8.49 1.31
C GLY A 116 0.17 -8.54 2.62
N PHE A 117 -1.12 -8.16 2.60
CA PHE A 117 -2.01 -8.33 3.75
C PHE A 117 -2.25 -9.81 4.08
N ASP A 118 -2.32 -10.13 5.36
CA ASP A 118 -2.57 -11.50 5.85
C ASP A 118 -3.87 -11.66 6.66
N GLY A 119 -4.55 -10.55 6.97
CA GLY A 119 -5.87 -10.55 7.62
C GLY A 119 -5.85 -10.05 9.07
N GLU A 120 -4.69 -9.66 9.61
CA GLU A 120 -4.60 -9.12 10.98
C GLU A 120 -4.42 -7.60 11.03
N GLU A 121 -4.29 -6.95 9.89
CA GLU A 121 -3.99 -5.52 9.81
C GLU A 121 -5.22 -4.62 10.04
N GLU A 122 -5.00 -3.55 10.80
CA GLU A 122 -5.99 -2.50 11.07
C GLU A 122 -5.69 -1.20 10.29
N THR A 123 -4.65 -1.21 9.46
CA THR A 123 -4.14 -0.01 8.77
C THR A 123 -3.48 -0.38 7.45
N GLY A 124 -3.88 0.30 6.37
CA GLY A 124 -3.21 0.23 5.07
C GLY A 124 -2.26 1.41 4.90
N TRP A 125 -1.05 1.16 4.41
CA TRP A 125 -0.04 2.19 4.18
C TRP A 125 0.19 2.38 2.69
N LEU A 126 0.31 3.64 2.27
CA LEU A 126 0.66 4.04 0.92
C LEU A 126 1.98 4.80 0.94
N TYR A 127 2.97 4.32 0.19
CA TYR A 127 4.29 4.92 0.07
C TYR A 127 4.46 5.43 -1.36
N TRP A 128 4.87 6.69 -1.51
CA TRP A 128 5.25 7.27 -2.79
C TRP A 128 6.77 7.43 -2.85
N GLU A 129 7.40 6.93 -3.91
CA GLU A 129 8.83 7.03 -4.15
C GLU A 129 9.16 8.23 -5.04
N ARG A 130 9.93 9.20 -4.53
CA ARG A 130 10.34 10.40 -5.29
C ARG A 130 11.26 10.05 -6.46
N ASP A 131 12.05 8.99 -6.30
CA ASP A 131 12.97 8.48 -7.31
C ASP A 131 12.96 6.95 -7.36
N ASP A 132 13.47 6.38 -8.44
CA ASP A 132 13.50 4.92 -8.68
C ASP A 132 14.40 4.16 -7.69
N GLY A 133 15.13 4.87 -6.81
CA GLY A 133 15.94 4.29 -5.76
C GLY A 133 15.13 3.85 -4.54
N GLY A 134 13.86 4.25 -4.41
CA GLY A 134 12.95 3.84 -3.33
C GLY A 134 13.35 4.34 -1.94
N LYS A 135 14.21 5.36 -1.84
CA LYS A 135 14.80 5.82 -0.56
C LYS A 135 14.17 7.09 0.02
N HIS A 136 13.38 7.79 -0.78
CA HIS A 136 12.86 9.10 -0.46
C HIS A 136 11.44 9.24 -0.98
N GLY A 137 10.62 10.00 -0.27
CA GLY A 137 9.27 10.36 -0.70
C GLY A 137 8.36 10.61 0.49
N TYR A 138 7.08 10.28 0.34
CA TYR A 138 6.05 10.52 1.33
C TYR A 138 5.27 9.24 1.62
N ALA A 139 4.73 9.15 2.83
CA ALA A 139 3.78 8.10 3.20
C ALA A 139 2.44 8.73 3.56
N GLY A 140 1.40 7.91 3.47
CA GLY A 140 0.09 8.14 4.08
C GLY A 140 -0.44 6.81 4.58
N PHE A 141 -1.41 6.85 5.47
CA PHE A 141 -2.09 5.66 5.93
C PHE A 141 -3.56 5.97 6.22
N ASP A 142 -4.37 4.92 6.16
CA ASP A 142 -5.77 4.99 6.53
C ASP A 142 -6.17 3.69 7.24
N SER A 143 -7.17 3.80 8.11
CA SER A 143 -7.74 2.67 8.84
C SER A 143 -8.43 1.72 7.88
N VAL A 144 -8.25 0.42 8.09
CA VAL A 144 -8.89 -0.60 7.26
C VAL A 144 -9.10 -1.85 8.07
N ARG A 145 -10.17 -2.59 7.81
CA ARG A 145 -10.34 -3.95 8.32
C ARG A 145 -9.99 -4.95 7.23
N VAL A 146 -8.98 -5.78 7.48
CA VAL A 146 -8.64 -6.86 6.55
C VAL A 146 -9.36 -8.13 6.98
N TYR A 147 -10.02 -8.79 6.03
CA TYR A 147 -10.69 -10.07 6.18
C TYR A 147 -10.06 -11.12 5.28
N GLY A 148 -10.25 -12.38 5.64
CA GLY A 148 -9.67 -13.52 4.93
C GLY A 148 -8.32 -13.91 5.52
N THR A 149 -7.93 -15.17 5.34
CA THR A 149 -6.59 -15.62 5.75
C THR A 149 -5.96 -16.31 4.56
N ARG A 150 -4.81 -15.80 4.10
CA ARG A 150 -4.06 -16.47 3.03
C ARG A 150 -3.69 -17.93 3.36
N ALA A 151 -3.75 -18.30 4.64
CA ALA A 151 -3.43 -19.64 5.12
C ALA A 151 -4.63 -20.60 5.33
N SER A 152 -5.88 -20.14 5.47
CA SER A 152 -6.91 -21.00 6.08
C SER A 152 -8.19 -21.06 5.26
N ASN A 153 -8.28 -22.11 4.44
CA ASN A 153 -9.46 -22.99 4.35
C ASN A 153 -9.36 -23.88 3.11
N SER A 154 -8.86 -23.36 1.99
CA SER A 154 -8.69 -24.14 0.76
C SER A 154 -7.68 -25.27 0.94
N ASN A 155 -6.53 -24.99 1.59
CA ASN A 155 -5.51 -25.99 1.89
C ASN A 155 -5.97 -27.00 2.95
N LEU A 156 -6.73 -26.56 3.97
CA LEU A 156 -7.27 -27.45 5.00
C LEU A 156 -8.38 -28.35 4.45
N ILE A 157 -9.25 -27.82 3.59
CA ILE A 157 -10.31 -28.59 2.91
C ILE A 157 -9.71 -29.58 1.91
N GLU A 158 -8.67 -29.19 1.16
CA GLU A 158 -7.90 -30.12 0.31
C GLU A 158 -7.23 -31.22 1.14
N LEU A 159 -6.61 -30.87 2.27
CA LEU A 159 -6.00 -31.83 3.18
C LEU A 159 -7.03 -32.79 3.78
N LEU A 160 -8.20 -32.28 4.22
CA LEU A 160 -9.30 -33.09 4.75
C LEU A 160 -9.93 -33.99 3.68
N LYS A 161 -10.09 -33.51 2.44
CA LYS A 161 -10.54 -34.33 1.31
C LYS A 161 -9.54 -35.44 0.97
N ARG A 162 -8.23 -35.19 1.13
CA ARG A 162 -7.19 -36.19 0.91
C ARG A 162 -7.16 -37.26 1.99
N GLU A 163 -7.35 -36.88 3.25
CA GLU A 163 -7.30 -37.79 4.40
C GLU A 163 -8.61 -38.58 4.62
N PHE A 164 -9.76 -38.02 4.25
CA PHE A 164 -11.08 -38.65 4.44
C PHE A 164 -11.79 -39.07 3.15
N GLY A 165 -11.23 -38.77 1.97
CA GLY A 165 -11.81 -39.12 0.66
C GLY A 165 -11.39 -40.47 0.08
N ALA A 166 -10.50 -41.22 0.77
CA ALA A 166 -10.06 -42.56 0.37
C ALA A 166 -10.70 -43.61 1.28
N GLY A 167 -12.01 -43.82 1.13
CA GLY A 167 -12.77 -44.76 1.95
C GLY A 167 -14.00 -45.30 1.24
N ASP A 168 -13.86 -45.74 -0.01
CA ASP A 168 -14.84 -46.64 -0.63
C ASP A 168 -14.11 -47.62 -1.56
N ASN A 169 -13.79 -48.79 -1.01
CA ASN A 169 -13.84 -50.10 -1.68
C ASN A 169 -13.85 -51.23 -0.65
#